data_AF-A0A6G9FRY4-F1
#
_entry.id   AF-A0A6G9FRY4-F1
#
_cell.length_a   1.000
_cell.length_b   1.000
_cell.length_c   1.000
_cell.angle_alpha   90.00
_cell.angle_beta   90.00
_cell.angle_gamma   90.00
#
_symmetry.space_group_name_H-M   'P 1'
#
loop_
_entity.id
_entity.type
_entity.pdbx_description
1 polymer ?
#
loop_
_entity_poly.entity_id
_entity_poly.type
_entity_poly.pdbx_seq_one_letter_code
_entity_poly.pdbx_strand_id
1 'polypeptide(L)'
;MGLGPLFGRRLLLLIHTGRTSGLTRKTVIEVVESDRTGGSWTVASGFGPRAQWYRNLLHTPQATIQVGRRYYPVTARPVTPEEGGLLMARYAPRHPLAARWLCRFMGYEVDGSVADYRRVGESILFLRLEAAPGSF
;
A
#
# COMPACT_ATOMS: atom_id res chain seq x y z
N MET A 1 -16.05 -19.07 4.38
CA MET A 1 -16.23 -17.92 3.46
C MET A 1 -14.88 -17.26 3.23
N GLY A 2 -14.16 -17.73 2.21
CA GLY A 2 -12.77 -17.29 1.93
C GLY A 2 -12.76 -16.04 1.04
N LEU A 3 -11.81 -15.15 1.29
CA LEU A 3 -11.51 -14.00 0.45
C LEU A 3 -10.99 -14.52 -0.90
N GLY A 4 -11.91 -14.66 -1.86
CA GLY A 4 -11.74 -15.42 -3.09
C GLY A 4 -10.71 -14.87 -4.09
N PRO A 5 -10.55 -15.55 -5.25
CA PRO A 5 -9.45 -15.42 -6.21
C PRO A 5 -9.26 -14.03 -6.85
N LEU A 6 -10.18 -13.10 -6.61
CA LEU A 6 -10.13 -11.71 -7.07
C LEU A 6 -9.01 -10.88 -6.40
N PHE A 7 -8.58 -11.24 -5.19
CA PHE A 7 -7.49 -10.56 -4.46
C PHE A 7 -6.10 -11.14 -4.73
N GLY A 8 -5.92 -11.84 -5.85
CA GLY A 8 -4.70 -12.56 -6.23
C GLY A 8 -3.42 -11.84 -5.81
N ARG A 9 -2.68 -12.41 -4.83
CA ARG A 9 -1.36 -12.00 -4.32
C ARG A 9 -1.18 -10.52 -3.93
N ARG A 10 -2.25 -9.72 -3.86
CA ARG A 10 -2.22 -8.26 -3.70
C ARG A 10 -2.52 -7.79 -2.28
N LEU A 11 -2.76 -8.71 -1.36
CA LEU A 11 -2.89 -8.39 0.05
C LEU A 11 -1.63 -8.82 0.79
N LEU A 12 -1.21 -7.99 1.73
CA LEU A 12 -0.23 -8.34 2.75
C LEU A 12 -0.81 -8.14 4.14
N LEU A 13 -0.31 -8.91 5.11
CA LEU A 13 -0.55 -8.62 6.52
C LEU A 13 0.60 -7.74 7.02
N LEU A 14 0.29 -6.52 7.42
CA LEU A 14 1.21 -5.62 8.10
C LEU A 14 1.15 -5.87 9.61
N ILE A 15 2.30 -6.14 10.20
CA ILE A 15 2.51 -6.29 11.64
C ILE A 15 3.37 -5.09 12.08
N HIS A 16 2.79 -4.19 12.88
CA HIS A 16 3.41 -2.91 13.24
C HIS A 16 3.18 -2.55 14.71
N THR A 17 3.95 -1.60 15.23
CA THR A 17 3.85 -1.12 16.61
C THR A 17 2.82 0.01 16.71
N GLY A 18 1.93 -0.03 17.70
CA GLY A 18 1.02 1.08 17.98
C GLY A 18 1.76 2.24 18.64
N ARG A 19 1.81 3.43 18.02
CA ARG A 19 2.62 4.57 18.49
C ARG A 19 2.31 5.03 19.92
N THR A 20 1.06 4.89 20.36
CA THR A 20 0.62 5.29 21.70
C THR A 20 0.69 4.14 22.70
N SER A 21 0.33 2.92 22.28
CA SER A 21 0.23 1.78 23.20
C SER A 21 1.49 0.93 23.29
N GLY A 22 2.45 1.05 22.38
CA GLY A 22 3.60 0.15 22.23
C GLY A 22 3.24 -1.28 21.77
N LEU A 23 1.97 -1.67 21.82
CA LEU A 23 1.51 -3.01 21.43
C LEU A 23 1.65 -3.31 19.93
N THR A 24 1.95 -4.56 19.61
CA THR A 24 1.88 -5.12 18.26
C THR A 24 0.45 -5.10 17.73
N ARG A 25 0.27 -4.61 16.52
CA ARG A 25 -0.99 -4.53 15.78
C ARG A 25 -0.85 -5.24 14.44
N LYS A 26 -1.96 -5.73 13.91
CA LYS A 26 -2.04 -6.46 12.64
C LYS A 26 -3.12 -5.85 11.76
N THR A 27 -2.77 -5.52 10.52
CA THR A 27 -3.68 -4.90 9.55
C THR A 27 -3.47 -5.54 8.18
N VAL A 28 -4.54 -5.95 7.48
CA VAL A 28 -4.45 -6.41 6.09
C VAL A 28 -4.56 -5.20 5.16
N ILE A 29 -3.63 -5.07 4.21
CA ILE A 29 -3.53 -3.90 3.34
C ILE A 29 -3.33 -4.34 1.89
N GLU A 30 -3.92 -3.61 0.96
CA GLU A 30 -3.73 -3.79 -0.47
C GLU A 30 -2.40 -3.19 -0.96
N VAL A 31 -1.71 -3.96 -1.79
CA VAL A 31 -0.47 -3.61 -2.48
C VAL A 31 -0.82 -3.09 -3.88
N VAL A 32 -0.41 -1.87 -4.18
CA VAL A 32 -0.59 -1.22 -5.47
C VAL A 32 0.61 -1.42 -6.40
N GLU A 33 1.79 -1.71 -5.85
CA GLU A 33 2.97 -2.08 -6.62
C GLU A 33 3.87 -2.99 -5.79
N SER A 34 4.47 -4.00 -6.41
CA SER A 34 5.49 -4.83 -5.80
C SER A 34 6.64 -5.01 -6.77
N ASP A 35 7.87 -4.90 -6.29
CA ASP A 35 9.04 -5.22 -7.10
C ASP A 35 9.07 -6.73 -7.43
N ARG A 36 9.39 -7.05 -8.68
CA ARG A 36 9.52 -8.43 -9.18
C ARG A 36 10.67 -9.18 -8.51
N THR A 37 11.68 -8.45 -8.01
CA THR A 37 12.82 -9.04 -7.28
C THR A 37 12.50 -9.36 -5.81
N GLY A 38 11.32 -8.95 -5.31
CA GLY A 38 10.85 -9.29 -3.96
C GLY A 38 11.30 -8.33 -2.86
N GLY A 39 11.82 -7.15 -3.20
CA GLY A 39 12.44 -6.21 -2.25
C GLY A 39 11.56 -5.07 -1.73
N SER A 40 10.47 -4.74 -2.42
CA SER A 40 9.64 -3.60 -2.02
C SER A 40 8.16 -3.77 -2.38
N TRP A 41 7.31 -3.17 -1.56
CA TRP A 41 5.85 -3.14 -1.74
C TRP A 41 5.34 -1.73 -1.47
N THR A 42 4.63 -1.15 -2.43
CA THR A 42 3.95 0.14 -2.24
C THR A 42 2.49 -0.14 -1.86
N VAL A 43 2.04 0.45 -0.77
CA VAL A 43 0.67 0.33 -0.23
C VAL A 43 -0.03 1.69 -0.19
N ALA A 44 -1.33 1.71 -0.47
CA ALA A 44 -2.16 2.92 -0.41
C ALA A 44 -2.86 3.04 0.95
N SER A 45 -2.86 4.23 1.54
CA SER A 45 -3.67 4.53 2.73
C SER A 45 -5.10 4.88 2.33
N GLY A 46 -5.95 3.86 2.20
CA GLY A 46 -7.35 4.01 1.78
C GLY A 46 -8.24 4.85 2.70
N PHE A 47 -7.88 5.01 3.98
CA PHE A 47 -8.56 5.93 4.92
C PHE A 47 -7.77 7.24 5.12
N GLY A 48 -6.85 7.54 4.21
CA GLY A 48 -6.00 8.72 4.25
C GLY A 48 -5.20 8.83 5.56
N PRO A 49 -4.94 10.05 6.06
CA PRO A 49 -4.09 10.27 7.24
C PRO A 49 -4.72 9.78 8.54
N ARG A 50 -6.00 9.38 8.53
CA ARG A 50 -6.70 8.84 9.72
C ARG A 50 -6.43 7.35 9.94
N ALA A 51 -5.87 6.65 8.96
CA ALA A 51 -5.49 5.26 9.10
C ALA A 51 -4.46 5.11 10.23
N GLN A 52 -4.84 4.40 11.29
CA GLN A 52 -3.98 4.27 12.47
C GLN A 52 -2.67 3.54 12.14
N TRP A 53 -2.70 2.54 11.25
CA TRP A 53 -1.49 1.85 10.79
C TRP A 53 -0.52 2.79 10.06
N TYR A 54 -1.03 3.71 9.23
CA TYR A 54 -0.22 4.69 8.50
C TYR A 54 0.48 5.64 9.48
N ARG A 55 -0.29 6.23 10.41
CA ARG A 55 0.25 7.10 11.46
C ARG A 55 1.26 6.39 12.36
N ASN A 56 1.05 5.10 12.61
CA ASN A 56 1.96 4.28 13.39
C ASN A 56 3.27 4.05 12.65
N LEU A 57 3.24 3.76 11.35
CA LEU A 57 4.45 3.61 10.53
C LEU A 57 5.20 4.92 10.31
N LEU A 58 4.51 6.07 10.28
CA LEU A 58 5.19 7.37 10.27
C LEU A 58 5.98 7.63 11.56
N HIS A 59 5.55 7.05 12.69
CA HIS A 59 6.24 7.19 13.97
C HIS A 59 7.32 6.11 14.16
N THR A 60 7.00 4.86 13.84
CA THR A 60 7.89 3.70 13.95
C THR A 60 7.89 2.98 12.61
N PRO A 61 8.82 3.31 11.70
CA PRO A 61 8.79 2.82 10.32
C PRO A 61 9.16 1.35 10.19
N GLN A 62 9.81 0.77 11.20
CA GLN A 62 10.13 -0.65 11.24
C GLN A 62 8.87 -1.49 11.48
N ALA A 63 8.66 -2.48 10.63
CA ALA A 63 7.54 -3.39 10.71
C ALA A 63 7.90 -4.76 10.12
N THR A 64 6.99 -5.70 10.23
CA THR A 64 7.05 -6.97 9.52
C THR A 64 5.84 -7.08 8.61
N ILE A 65 6.05 -7.47 7.36
CA ILE A 65 4.94 -7.86 6.48
C ILE A 65 4.93 -9.37 6.31
N GLN A 66 3.74 -9.91 6.09
CA GLN A 66 3.55 -11.27 5.60
C GLN A 66 2.96 -11.21 4.20
N VAL A 67 3.66 -11.80 3.23
CA VAL A 67 3.21 -11.94 1.85
C VAL A 67 3.09 -13.44 1.55
N GLY A 68 1.85 -13.91 1.40
CA GLY A 68 1.56 -15.33 1.36
C GLY A 68 2.01 -16.03 2.65
N ARG A 69 3.00 -16.93 2.56
CA ARG A 69 3.55 -17.68 3.71
C ARG A 69 4.86 -17.11 4.25
N ARG A 70 5.44 -16.10 3.59
CA ARG A 70 6.76 -15.55 3.93
C ARG A 70 6.60 -14.26 4.73
N TYR A 71 7.54 -14.03 5.64
CA TYR A 71 7.63 -12.83 6.46
C TYR A 71 8.87 -12.03 6.09
N TYR A 72 8.73 -10.72 6.01
CA TYR A 72 9.82 -9.80 5.67
C TYR A 72 9.90 -8.67 6.69
N PRO A 73 11.05 -8.46 7.34
CA PRO A 73 11.30 -7.22 8.06
C PRO A 73 11.42 -6.09 7.05
N VAL A 74 10.66 -5.00 7.26
CA VAL A 74 10.60 -3.87 6.34
C VAL A 74 10.77 -2.54 7.07
N THR A 75 11.23 -1.54 6.33
CA THR A 75 11.18 -0.13 6.72
C THR A 75 10.20 0.60 5.81
N ALA A 76 9.23 1.28 6.41
CA ALA A 76 8.26 2.09 5.70
C ALA A 76 8.82 3.48 5.36
N ARG A 77 8.59 3.94 4.13
CA ARG A 77 8.94 5.29 3.66
C ARG A 77 7.75 5.95 2.95
N PRO A 78 7.44 7.23 3.25
CA PRO A 78 6.50 8.01 2.46
C PRO A 78 6.91 8.05 0.99
N VAL A 79 5.92 7.88 0.12
CA VAL A 79 6.07 8.15 -1.32
C VAL A 79 5.63 9.59 -1.55
N THR A 80 6.38 10.32 -2.38
CA THR A 80 6.04 11.71 -2.70
C THR A 80 4.76 11.78 -3.55
N PRO A 81 4.02 12.91 -3.53
CA PRO A 81 2.87 13.12 -4.39
C PRO A 81 3.16 12.81 -5.87
N GLU A 82 4.26 13.34 -6.41
CA GLU A 82 4.64 13.13 -7.81
C GLU A 82 4.88 11.64 -8.13
N GLU A 83 5.61 10.93 -7.28
CA GLU A 83 5.80 9.49 -7.43
C GLU A 83 4.47 8.72 -7.31
N GLY A 84 3.57 9.13 -6.43
CA GLY A 84 2.23 8.55 -6.27
C GLY A 84 1.36 8.75 -7.51
N GLY A 85 1.47 9.90 -8.17
CA GLY A 85 0.84 10.14 -9.46
C GLY A 85 1.37 9.21 -10.54
N LEU A 86 2.70 9.12 -10.67
CA LEU A 86 3.35 8.21 -11.61
C LEU A 86 2.99 6.74 -11.33
N LEU A 87 2.88 6.36 -10.07
CA LEU A 87 2.44 5.03 -9.63
C LEU A 87 1.03 4.71 -10.12
N MET A 88 0.06 5.60 -9.87
CA MET A 88 -1.33 5.37 -10.29
C MET A 88 -1.50 5.40 -11.81
N ALA A 89 -0.74 6.25 -12.51
CA ALA A 89 -0.69 6.27 -13.97
C ALA A 89 -0.21 4.92 -14.56
N ARG A 90 0.70 4.24 -13.86
CA ARG A 90 1.16 2.88 -14.21
C ARG A 90 0.19 1.80 -13.75
N TYR A 91 -0.40 1.94 -12.57
CA TYR A 91 -1.26 0.94 -11.95
C TYR A 91 -2.59 0.78 -12.69
N ALA A 92 -3.24 1.89 -13.05
CA ALA A 92 -4.60 1.85 -13.58
C ALA A 92 -4.75 1.09 -14.90
N PRO A 93 -3.88 1.25 -15.92
CA PRO A 93 -3.97 0.44 -17.15
C PRO A 93 -3.74 -1.06 -16.92
N ARG A 94 -2.95 -1.43 -15.91
CA ARG A 94 -2.68 -2.84 -15.55
C ARG A 94 -3.83 -3.47 -14.77
N HIS A 95 -4.54 -2.65 -14.00
CA HIS A 95 -5.57 -3.10 -13.05
C HIS A 95 -6.82 -2.20 -13.08
N PRO A 96 -7.50 -2.05 -14.22
CA PRO A 96 -8.52 -1.01 -14.42
C PRO A 96 -9.71 -1.14 -13.45
N LEU A 97 -10.18 -2.37 -13.21
CA LEU A 97 -11.26 -2.60 -12.23
C LEU A 97 -10.81 -2.24 -10.80
N ALA A 98 -9.62 -2.71 -10.38
CA ALA A 98 -9.12 -2.47 -9.03
C ALA A 98 -8.82 -0.99 -8.79
N ALA A 99 -8.22 -0.29 -9.76
CA ALA A 99 -7.96 1.14 -9.68
C ALA A 99 -9.25 1.95 -9.51
N ARG A 100 -10.30 1.62 -10.28
CA ARG A 100 -11.59 2.30 -10.14
C ARG A 100 -12.23 2.05 -8.78
N TRP A 101 -12.16 0.82 -8.28
CA TRP A 101 -12.64 0.48 -6.93
C TRP A 101 -11.86 1.19 -5.83
N LEU A 102 -10.53 1.21 -5.92
CA LEU A 102 -9.65 1.87 -4.96
C LEU A 102 -9.95 3.38 -4.90
N CYS A 103 -9.97 4.06 -6.04
CA CYS A 103 -10.29 5.49 -6.12
C CYS A 103 -11.68 5.80 -5.52
N ARG A 104 -12.70 5.03 -5.92
CA ARG A 104 -14.06 5.20 -5.39
C ARG A 104 -14.14 4.96 -3.89
N PHE A 105 -13.47 3.93 -3.38
CA PHE A 105 -13.41 3.64 -1.94
C PHE A 105 -12.79 4.79 -1.14
N MET A 106 -11.81 5.49 -1.73
CA MET A 106 -11.16 6.66 -1.15
C MET A 106 -11.95 7.97 -1.39
N GLY A 107 -13.11 7.92 -2.03
CA GLY A 107 -13.96 9.09 -2.29
C GLY A 107 -13.57 9.90 -3.52
N TYR A 108 -12.73 9.37 -4.41
CA TYR A 108 -12.38 10.00 -5.68
C TYR A 108 -13.27 9.49 -6.81
N GLU A 109 -13.70 10.38 -7.68
CA GLU A 109 -14.28 10.04 -8.98
C GLU A 109 -13.19 10.13 -10.05
N VAL A 110 -13.18 9.14 -10.95
CA VAL A 110 -12.22 9.06 -12.05
C VAL A 110 -12.95 8.78 -13.36
N ASP A 111 -12.58 9.49 -14.43
CA ASP A 111 -13.08 9.35 -15.80
C ASP A 111 -12.50 8.12 -16.52
N GLY A 112 -11.51 7.47 -15.90
CA GLY A 112 -10.85 6.27 -16.41
C GLY A 112 -9.58 6.54 -17.23
N SER A 113 -9.25 7.81 -17.50
CA SER A 113 -8.05 8.21 -18.21
C SER A 113 -6.81 8.11 -17.31
N VAL A 114 -5.65 7.87 -17.94
CA VAL A 114 -4.36 7.80 -17.23
C VAL A 114 -4.02 9.12 -16.54
N ALA A 115 -4.36 10.25 -17.17
CA ALA A 115 -4.13 11.59 -16.63
C ALA A 115 -4.93 11.81 -15.34
N ASP A 116 -6.17 11.32 -15.29
CA ASP A 116 -7.01 11.43 -14.10
C ASP A 116 -6.49 10.58 -12.95
N TYR A 117 -6.14 9.31 -13.23
CA TYR A 117 -5.49 8.45 -12.23
C TYR A 117 -4.17 9.03 -11.72
N ARG A 118 -3.38 9.70 -12.58
CA ARG A 118 -2.16 10.41 -12.14
C ARG A 118 -2.50 11.49 -11.12
N ARG A 119 -3.44 12.38 -11.44
CA ARG A 119 -3.85 13.48 -10.55
C ARG A 119 -4.40 12.96 -9.22
N VAL A 120 -5.21 11.90 -9.25
CA VAL A 120 -5.69 11.25 -8.01
C VAL A 120 -4.52 10.63 -7.23
N GLY A 121 -3.57 10.00 -7.91
CA GLY A 121 -2.34 9.47 -7.30
C GLY A 121 -1.52 10.50 -6.55
N GLU A 122 -1.48 11.75 -7.01
CA GLU A 122 -0.78 12.84 -6.31
C GLU A 122 -1.44 13.23 -4.98
N SER A 123 -2.72 12.87 -4.78
CA SER A 123 -3.48 13.14 -3.56
C SER A 123 -3.53 11.94 -2.59
N ILE A 124 -3.19 10.74 -3.05
CA ILE A 124 -3.23 9.53 -2.21
C ILE A 124 -1.95 9.45 -1.38
N LEU A 125 -2.10 9.14 -0.09
CA LEU A 125 -0.97 8.84 0.78
C LEU A 125 -0.54 7.39 0.58
N PHE A 126 0.71 7.19 0.16
CA PHE A 126 1.30 5.86 0.05
C PHE A 126 2.48 5.69 1.01
N LEU A 127 2.76 4.43 1.35
CA LEU A 127 4.02 4.01 1.95
C LEU A 127 4.67 2.95 1.07
N ARG A 128 5.97 3.11 0.81
CA ARG A 128 6.84 2.06 0.28
C ARG A 128 7.42 1.29 1.46
N LEU A 129 7.22 -0.01 1.46
CA LEU A 129 7.73 -0.96 2.43
C LEU A 129 8.93 -1.64 1.81
N GLU A 130 10.12 -1.33 2.29
CA GLU A 130 11.38 -1.87 1.76
C GLU A 130 11.92 -2.92 2.71
N ALA A 131 12.15 -4.12 2.21
CA ALA A 131 12.74 -5.17 3.02
C ALA A 131 14.21 -4.91 3.31
N ALA A 132 14.65 -5.32 4.50
CA ALA A 132 16.04 -5.17 4.91
C ALA A 132 16.98 -5.95 3.95
N PRO A 133 18.19 -5.43 3.65
CA PRO A 133 19.17 -6.13 2.84
C PRO A 133 19.40 -7.57 3.35
N GLY A 134 19.42 -8.55 2.44
CA GLY A 134 19.64 -9.97 2.77
C GLY A 134 18.39 -10.76 3.18
N SER A 135 17.18 -10.20 3.03
CA SER A 135 15.91 -10.86 3.41
C SER A 135 15.22 -11.63 2.26
N PHE A 136 15.93 -11.96 1.17
CA PHE A 136 15.34 -12.49 -0.08
C PHE A 136 15.87 -13.87 -0.46
#